data_AF-A0A838EE73-F1
#
_entry.id   AF-A0A838EE73-F1
#
_cell.length_a   1.000
_cell.length_b   1.000
_cell.length_c   1.000
_cell.angle_alpha   90.00
_cell.angle_beta   90.00
_cell.angle_gamma   90.00
#
_symmetry.space_group_name_H-M   'P 1'
#
loop_
_entity.id
_entity.type
_entity.pdbx_description
1 polymer ?
#
loop_
_entity_poly.entity_id
_entity_poly.type
_entity_poly.pdbx_seq_one_letter_code
_entity_poly.pdbx_strand_id
1 'polypeptide(L)'
;MPTIHINTDQLRQLGQYFVQLNDQIQNQIEPQINNLTGQLENDWQGQSRNSYDNMFNDWRSTVNRIVQHGEDIGRHLQSTADQFEQADRSL
;
A
#
# COMPACT_ATOMS: atom_id res chain seq x y z
N MET A 1 34.82 -12.72 7.59
CA MET A 1 33.41 -12.34 7.88
C MET A 1 32.60 -12.81 6.69
N PRO A 2 31.42 -13.44 6.86
CA PRO A 2 30.59 -13.78 5.72
C PRO A 2 30.16 -12.48 5.03
N THR A 3 30.44 -12.35 3.74
CA THR A 3 29.97 -11.24 2.92
C THR A 3 28.44 -11.30 2.95
N ILE A 4 27.79 -10.27 3.48
CA ILE A 4 26.33 -10.16 3.39
C ILE A 4 26.00 -10.09 1.90
N HIS A 5 25.52 -11.18 1.33
CA HIS A 5 25.09 -11.24 -0.06
C HIS A 5 23.58 -11.04 -0.09
N ILE A 6 23.15 -9.80 -0.36
CA ILE A 6 21.75 -9.49 -0.60
C ILE A 6 21.57 -9.25 -2.10
N ASN A 7 20.54 -9.84 -2.68
CA ASN A 7 20.19 -9.56 -4.07
C ASN A 7 19.42 -8.22 -4.09
N THR A 8 20.09 -7.17 -4.56
CA THR A 8 19.52 -5.81 -4.60
C THR A 8 18.35 -5.70 -5.56
N ASP A 9 18.31 -6.51 -6.63
CA ASP A 9 17.16 -6.58 -7.53
C ASP A 9 15.92 -7.17 -6.84
N GLN A 10 16.09 -8.19 -6.00
CA GLN A 10 14.98 -8.75 -5.21
C GLN A 10 14.45 -7.74 -4.17
N LEU A 11 15.33 -6.94 -3.55
CA LEU A 11 14.92 -5.86 -2.65
C LEU A 11 14.08 -4.79 -3.38
N ARG A 12 14.52 -4.38 -4.58
CA ARG A 12 13.78 -3.43 -5.42
C ARG A 12 12.43 -3.99 -5.85
N GLN A 13 12.39 -5.27 -6.25
CA GLN A 13 11.15 -5.93 -6.63
C GLN A 13 10.15 -5.95 -5.45
N LEU A 14 10.62 -6.25 -4.24
CA LEU A 14 9.77 -6.21 -3.04
C LEU A 14 9.27 -4.78 -2.76
N GLY A 15 10.13 -3.76 -2.88
CA GLY A 15 9.72 -2.37 -2.72
C GLY A 15 8.66 -1.94 -3.74
N GLN A 16 8.84 -2.33 -5.01
CA GLN A 16 7.87 -2.08 -6.07
C GLN A 16 6.53 -2.76 -5.80
N TYR A 17 6.53 -3.96 -5.20
CA TYR A 17 5.31 -4.66 -4.84
C TYR A 17 4.45 -3.89 -3.82
N PHE A 18 5.08 -3.28 -2.80
CA PHE A 18 4.35 -2.40 -1.86
C PHE A 18 3.73 -1.19 -2.57
N VAL A 19 4.46 -0.56 -3.49
CA VAL A 19 3.93 0.57 -4.29
C VAL A 19 2.76 0.13 -5.16
N GLN A 20 2.84 -1.03 -5.80
CA GLN A 20 1.75 -1.59 -6.61
C GLN A 20 0.51 -1.91 -5.77
N LEU A 21 0.68 -2.49 -4.58
CA LEU A 21 -0.44 -2.74 -3.66
C LEU A 21 -1.12 -1.45 -3.25
N ASN A 22 -0.34 -0.41 -2.93
CA ASN A 22 -0.87 0.90 -2.56
C ASN A 22 -1.69 1.51 -3.70
N ASP A 23 -1.16 1.48 -4.92
CA ASP A 23 -1.84 1.95 -6.12
C ASP A 23 -3.15 1.18 -6.38
N GLN A 24 -3.11 -0.15 -6.26
CA GLN A 24 -4.30 -0.99 -6.42
C GLN A 24 -5.39 -0.64 -5.40
N ILE A 25 -5.02 -0.41 -4.14
CA ILE A 25 -5.98 -0.05 -3.09
C ILE A 25 -6.63 1.30 -3.39
N GLN A 26 -5.81 2.33 -3.67
CA GLN A 26 -6.28 3.70 -3.84
C GLN A 26 -7.02 3.93 -5.15
N ASN A 27 -6.53 3.34 -6.25
CA ASN A 27 -7.01 3.65 -7.59
C ASN A 27 -7.97 2.61 -8.16
N GLN A 28 -8.10 1.43 -7.53
CA GLN A 28 -9.02 0.39 -8.00
C GLN A 28 -10.04 0.01 -6.94
N ILE A 29 -9.58 -0.42 -5.76
CA ILE A 29 -10.47 -1.01 -4.73
C ILE A 29 -11.37 0.06 -4.10
N GLU A 30 -10.81 1.15 -3.59
CA GLU A 30 -11.59 2.21 -2.94
C GLU A 30 -12.63 2.85 -3.89
N PRO A 31 -12.31 3.19 -5.16
CA PRO A 31 -13.29 3.67 -6.12
C PRO A 31 -14.38 2.64 -6.44
N GLN A 32 -14.03 1.36 -6.58
CA GLN A 32 -15.01 0.31 -6.83
C GLN A 32 -16.01 0.17 -5.68
N ILE A 33 -15.53 0.21 -4.42
CA ILE A 33 -16.41 0.18 -3.26
C ILE A 33 -17.33 1.40 -3.26
N ASN A 34 -16.79 2.61 -3.45
CA ASN A 34 -17.61 3.83 -3.53
C ASN A 34 -18.68 3.74 -4.62
N ASN A 35 -18.34 3.23 -5.80
CA ASN A 35 -19.28 3.08 -6.92
C ASN A 35 -20.40 2.08 -6.61
N LEU A 36 -20.07 0.90 -6.08
CA LEU A 36 -21.05 -0.12 -5.70
C LEU A 36 -21.95 0.37 -4.58
N THR A 37 -21.39 1.08 -3.62
CA THR A 37 -22.12 1.72 -2.54
C THR A 37 -23.11 2.77 -3.06
N GLY A 38 -22.69 3.60 -4.01
CA GLY A 38 -23.54 4.57 -4.69
C GLY A 38 -24.75 3.94 -5.40
N GLN A 39 -24.59 2.75 -5.98
CA GLN A 39 -25.67 2.02 -6.63
C GLN A 39 -26.77 1.56 -5.65
N LEU A 40 -26.43 1.43 -4.37
CA LEU A 40 -27.35 0.99 -3.31
C LEU A 40 -28.04 2.16 -2.60
N GLU A 41 -27.64 3.42 -2.83
CA GLU A 41 -28.10 4.58 -2.05
C GLU A 41 -29.61 4.80 -2.08
N ASN A 42 -30.27 4.48 -3.20
CA ASN A 42 -31.72 4.66 -3.32
C ASN A 42 -32.50 3.67 -2.47
N ASP A 43 -32.04 2.41 -2.40
CA ASP A 43 -32.74 1.31 -1.74
C ASP A 43 -32.29 1.11 -0.29
N TRP A 44 -31.07 1.53 0.03
CA TRP A 44 -30.46 1.32 1.33
C TRP A 44 -30.36 2.62 2.14
N GLN A 45 -31.36 2.83 2.99
CA GLN A 45 -31.48 4.03 3.82
C GLN A 45 -31.64 3.66 5.31
N GLY A 46 -31.43 4.65 6.18
CA GLY A 46 -31.69 4.53 7.62
C GLY A 46 -30.46 4.12 8.46
N GLN A 47 -30.71 3.57 9.65
CA GLN A 47 -29.66 3.37 10.66
C GLN A 47 -28.58 2.36 10.23
N SER A 48 -28.93 1.33 9.45
CA SER A 48 -27.96 0.35 8.95
C SER A 48 -26.99 0.97 7.94
N ARG A 49 -27.48 1.92 7.11
CA ARG A 49 -26.65 2.72 6.19
C ARG A 49 -25.65 3.57 6.95
N ASN A 50 -26.12 4.32 7.96
CA ASN A 50 -25.25 5.14 8.80
C ASN A 50 -24.16 4.30 9.51
N SER A 51 -24.51 3.10 9.97
CA SER A 51 -23.54 2.17 10.57
C SER A 51 -22.48 1.74 9.56
N TYR A 52 -22.89 1.40 8.33
CA TYR A 52 -21.97 1.10 7.25
C TYR A 52 -21.05 2.28 6.93
N ASP A 53 -21.57 3.50 6.83
CA ASP A 53 -20.75 4.67 6.50
C ASP A 53 -19.67 4.91 7.55
N ASN A 54 -19.98 4.69 8.83
CA ASN A 54 -18.99 4.74 9.90
C ASN A 54 -17.91 3.66 9.73
N MET A 55 -18.31 2.40 9.52
CA MET A 55 -17.36 1.29 9.30
C MET A 55 -16.48 1.52 8.06
N PHE A 56 -17.06 2.08 7.00
CA PHE A 56 -16.35 2.39 5.77
C PHE A 56 -15.35 3.53 5.96
N ASN A 57 -15.71 4.58 6.71
CA ASN A 57 -14.79 5.66 7.06
C ASN A 57 -13.61 5.15 7.91
N ASP A 58 -13.87 4.26 8.87
CA ASP A 58 -12.81 3.62 9.67
C ASP A 58 -11.88 2.75 8.81
N TRP A 59 -12.46 2.02 7.86
CA TRP A 59 -11.70 1.24 6.87
C TRP A 59 -10.82 2.16 6.01
N ARG A 60 -11.34 3.28 5.49
CA ARG A 60 -10.56 4.26 4.69
C ARG A 60 -9.39 4.83 5.50
N SER A 61 -9.62 5.16 6.76
CA SER A 61 -8.56 5.63 7.67
C SER A 61 -7.45 4.58 7.84
N THR A 62 -7.83 3.32 7.98
CA THR A 62 -6.89 2.19 8.08
C THR A 62 -6.12 1.98 6.78
N VAL A 63 -6.80 2.03 5.63
CA VAL A 63 -6.20 1.96 4.29
C VAL A 63 -5.15 3.05 4.09
N ASN A 64 -5.45 4.30 4.46
CA ASN A 64 -4.50 5.39 4.34
C ASN A 64 -3.21 5.13 5.14
N ARG A 65 -3.32 4.51 6.32
CA ARG A 65 -2.15 4.10 7.12
C ARG A 65 -1.38 2.95 6.45
N ILE A 66 -2.07 1.97 5.89
CA ILE A 66 -1.44 0.86 5.15
C ILE A 66 -0.65 1.42 3.96
N VAL A 67 -1.23 2.36 3.21
CA VAL A 67 -0.56 3.00 2.08
C VAL A 67 0.69 3.72 2.54
N GLN A 68 0.60 4.57 3.56
CA GLN A 68 1.75 5.28 4.11
C GLN A 68 2.87 4.32 4.55
N HIS A 69 2.53 3.26 5.28
CA HIS A 69 3.50 2.25 5.69
C HIS A 69 4.10 1.48 4.51
N GLY A 70 3.31 1.16 3.49
CA GLY A 70 3.80 0.53 2.26
C GLY A 70 4.78 1.42 1.50
N GLU A 71 4.52 2.73 1.41
CA GLU A 71 5.44 3.69 0.80
C GLU A 71 6.76 3.80 1.58
N ASP A 72 6.68 3.85 2.91
CA ASP A 72 7.86 3.92 3.78
C ASP A 72 8.72 2.67 3.64
N ILE A 73 8.11 1.49 3.62
CA ILE A 73 8.81 0.23 3.38
C ILE A 73 9.42 0.21 1.99
N GLY A 74 8.67 0.58 0.95
CA GLY A 74 9.16 0.63 -0.43
C GLY A 74 10.38 1.55 -0.58
N ARG A 75 10.33 2.75 0.00
CA ARG A 75 11.44 3.71 0.02
C ARG A 75 12.64 3.17 0.79
N HIS A 76 12.41 2.54 1.95
CA HIS A 76 13.48 1.94 2.74
C HIS A 76 14.21 0.81 1.99
N LEU A 77 13.47 -0.07 1.33
CA LEU A 77 14.03 -1.17 0.54
C LEU A 77 14.84 -0.67 -0.65
N GLN A 78 14.34 0.36 -1.36
CA GLN A 78 15.06 1.00 -2.45
C GLN A 78 16.37 1.64 -1.96
N SER A 79 16.30 2.44 -0.89
CA SER A 79 17.49 3.06 -0.30
C SER A 79 18.51 2.01 0.16
N THR A 80 18.04 0.88 0.70
CA THR A 80 18.90 -0.21 1.14
C THR A 80 19.61 -0.86 -0.05
N ALA A 81 18.88 -1.16 -1.13
CA ALA A 81 19.47 -1.70 -2.36
C ALA A 81 20.55 -0.78 -2.94
N ASP A 82 20.29 0.53 -2.95
CA ASP A 82 21.24 1.52 -3.50
C ASP A 82 22.49 1.68 -2.62
N GLN A 83 22.36 1.57 -1.29
CA GLN A 83 23.50 1.57 -0.37
C GLN A 83 24.38 0.33 -0.55
N PHE A 84 23.77 -0.85 -0.72
CA PHE A 84 24.53 -2.09 -0.97
C PHE A 84 25.30 -2.04 -2.29
N GLU A 85 24.70 -1.53 -3.38
CA GLU A 85 25.40 -1.39 -4.66
C GLU A 85 26.55 -0.38 -4.60
N GLN A 86 26.40 0.72 -3.86
CA GLN A 86 27.49 1.68 -3.67
C GLN A 86 28.65 1.07 -2.86
N ALA A 87 28.34 0.29 -1.83
CA ALA A 87 29.34 -0.42 -1.04
C ALA A 87 30.08 -1.46 -1.87
N ASP A 88 29.38 -2.22 -2.72
CA ASP A 88 29.99 -3.24 -3.58
C ASP A 88 30.90 -2.63 -4.67
N ARG A 89 30.52 -1.46 -5.22
CA ARG A 89 31.34 -0.73 -6.21
C ARG A 89 32.57 -0.03 -5.64
N SER A 90 32.66 0.13 -4.33
CA SER A 90 33.78 0.81 -3.66
C SER A 90 34.84 -0.15 -3.11
N LEU A 91 34.65 -1.46 -3.30
CA LEU A 91 35.63 -2.52 -3.06
C LEU A 91 36.36 -2.92 -4.35
#